data_AF-A0A3S1K6A9-F1
#
_entry.id   AF-A0A3S1K6A9-F1
#
_cell.length_a   1.000
_cell.length_b   1.000
_cell.length_c   1.000
_cell.angle_alpha   90.00
_cell.angle_beta   90.00
_cell.angle_gamma   90.00
#
_symmetry.space_group_name_H-M   'P 1'
#
loop_
_entity.id
_entity.type
_entity.pdbx_description
1 polymer ?
#
loop_
_entity_poly.entity_id
_entity_poly.type
_entity_poly.pdbx_seq_one_letter_code
_entity_poly.pdbx_strand_id
1 'polypeptide(L)'
;GVPMRVGGFGGAEGLAGYLREEHIDLLIDATHPYAARISANAAEAARQTGLPILALRRPGWEPVTGDRWTLVDSVTEAARALGTAARRVFLAIGRQEAGAFEAAPQHRYLIRSVDPVEPKLAVPDAVYLLARGPFPEADERALLEKHGIDVV
;
A
#
# COMPACT_ATOMS: atom_id res chain seq x y z
N GLY A 1 -12.87 16.34 -17.63
CA GLY A 1 -12.37 15.20 -16.84
C GLY A 1 -13.24 14.00 -17.13
N VAL A 2 -12.75 12.79 -16.88
CA VAL A 2 -13.58 11.57 -16.93
C VAL A 2 -14.48 11.57 -15.68
N PRO A 3 -15.74 11.09 -15.75
CA PRO A 3 -16.59 10.94 -14.57
C PRO A 3 -15.89 10.16 -13.46
N MET A 4 -16.03 10.62 -12.21
CA MET A 4 -15.36 10.04 -11.04
C MET A 4 -16.36 9.77 -9.94
N ARG A 5 -16.29 8.57 -9.36
CA ARG A 5 -17.02 8.17 -8.15
C ARG A 5 -16.02 7.90 -7.03
N VAL A 6 -16.34 8.36 -5.82
CA VAL A 6 -15.54 8.13 -4.61
C VAL A 6 -16.41 7.41 -3.58
N GLY A 7 -15.90 6.31 -3.02
CA GLY A 7 -16.58 5.48 -2.04
C GLY A 7 -16.65 4.01 -2.44
N GLY A 8 -16.95 3.14 -1.49
CA GLY A 8 -17.11 1.70 -1.74
C GLY A 8 -18.33 1.37 -2.61
N PHE A 9 -18.38 0.15 -3.13
CA PHE A 9 -19.51 -0.38 -3.89
C PHE A 9 -20.43 -1.29 -3.07
N GLY A 10 -20.07 -1.62 -1.83
CA GLY A 10 -20.84 -2.60 -1.03
C GLY A 10 -20.53 -4.05 -1.37
N GLY A 11 -19.26 -4.36 -1.69
CA GLY A 11 -18.83 -5.71 -2.06
C GLY A 11 -19.00 -5.99 -3.57
N ALA A 12 -18.92 -7.27 -3.94
CA ALA A 12 -19.06 -7.69 -5.33
C ALA A 12 -20.48 -7.48 -5.88
N GLU A 13 -21.51 -7.75 -5.07
CA GLU A 13 -22.92 -7.60 -5.47
C GLU A 13 -23.26 -6.15 -5.77
N GLY A 14 -22.89 -5.23 -4.89
CA GLY A 14 -23.16 -3.81 -5.13
C GLY A 14 -22.33 -3.23 -6.29
N LEU A 15 -21.12 -3.76 -6.53
CA LEU A 15 -20.38 -3.44 -7.76
C LEU A 15 -21.09 -3.97 -9.01
N ALA A 16 -21.63 -5.20 -8.98
CA ALA A 16 -22.40 -5.75 -10.09
C ALA A 16 -23.70 -4.95 -10.35
N GLY A 17 -24.38 -4.48 -9.30
CA GLY A 17 -25.51 -3.57 -9.42
C GLY A 17 -25.12 -2.28 -10.14
N TYR A 18 -24.06 -1.63 -9.66
CA TYR A 18 -23.52 -0.40 -10.27
C TYR A 18 -23.16 -0.58 -11.75
N LEU A 19 -22.48 -1.68 -12.11
CA LEU A 19 -22.10 -1.96 -13.50
C LEU A 19 -23.32 -2.08 -14.42
N ARG A 20 -24.43 -2.66 -13.94
CA ARG A 20 -25.68 -2.77 -14.72
C ARG A 20 -26.42 -1.44 -14.82
N GLU A 21 -26.54 -0.72 -13.70
CA GLU A 21 -27.25 0.56 -13.62
C GLU A 21 -26.59 1.63 -14.50
N GLU A 22 -25.27 1.67 -14.52
CA GLU A 22 -24.50 2.64 -15.30
C GLU A 22 -24.19 2.16 -16.73
N HIS A 23 -24.73 1.00 -17.15
CA HIS A 23 -24.52 0.42 -18.47
C HIS A 23 -23.05 0.32 -18.87
N ILE A 24 -22.20 -0.19 -17.97
CA ILE A 24 -20.76 -0.36 -18.21
C ILE A 24 -20.51 -1.59 -19.08
N ASP A 25 -19.79 -1.42 -20.18
CA ASP A 25 -19.49 -2.52 -21.13
C ASP A 25 -18.16 -3.26 -20.85
N LEU A 26 -17.25 -2.65 -20.08
CA LEU A 26 -15.93 -3.21 -19.79
C LEU A 26 -15.42 -2.75 -18.41
N LEU A 27 -14.90 -3.69 -17.61
CA LEU A 27 -14.26 -3.39 -16.35
C LEU A 27 -12.73 -3.49 -16.47
N ILE A 28 -12.03 -2.39 -16.16
CA ILE A 28 -10.57 -2.39 -16.05
C ILE A 28 -10.19 -2.27 -14.56
N ASP A 29 -9.62 -3.34 -13.99
CA ASP A 29 -9.07 -3.32 -12.65
C ASP A 29 -7.62 -2.82 -12.68
N ALA A 30 -7.45 -1.53 -12.39
CA ALA A 30 -6.15 -0.87 -12.23
C ALA A 30 -5.84 -0.54 -10.75
N THR A 31 -6.36 -1.34 -9.81
CA THR A 31 -6.14 -1.13 -8.38
C THR A 31 -4.69 -1.43 -7.96
N HIS A 32 -4.31 -1.04 -6.75
CA HIS A 32 -2.99 -1.38 -6.20
C HIS A 32 -2.83 -2.91 -6.09
N PRO A 33 -1.63 -3.50 -6.33
CA PRO A 33 -1.42 -4.95 -6.23
C PRO A 33 -1.79 -5.55 -4.86
N TYR A 34 -1.61 -4.78 -3.77
CA TYR A 34 -2.02 -5.20 -2.42
C TYR A 34 -3.53 -5.00 -2.12
N ALA A 35 -4.30 -4.42 -3.05
CA ALA A 35 -5.75 -4.24 -2.91
C ALA A 35 -6.53 -5.50 -3.32
N ALA A 36 -6.13 -6.66 -2.77
CA ALA A 36 -6.63 -7.97 -3.16
C ALA A 36 -8.15 -8.09 -3.04
N ARG A 37 -8.75 -7.52 -1.99
CA ARG A 37 -10.21 -7.59 -1.74
C ARG A 37 -11.03 -6.92 -2.83
N ILE A 38 -10.68 -5.70 -3.25
CA ILE A 38 -11.44 -5.02 -4.31
C ILE A 38 -11.21 -5.69 -5.67
N SER A 39 -10.02 -6.23 -5.90
CA SER A 39 -9.71 -7.00 -7.12
C SER A 39 -10.56 -8.28 -7.20
N ALA A 40 -10.68 -9.01 -6.09
CA ALA A 40 -11.56 -10.17 -5.99
C ALA A 40 -13.04 -9.80 -6.21
N ASN A 41 -13.49 -8.69 -5.59
CA ASN A 41 -14.85 -8.18 -5.82
C ASN A 41 -15.10 -7.80 -7.28
N ALA A 42 -14.12 -7.21 -7.96
CA ALA A 42 -14.21 -6.85 -9.38
C ALA A 42 -14.34 -8.09 -10.27
N ALA A 43 -13.52 -9.11 -10.04
CA ALA A 43 -13.60 -10.37 -10.77
C ALA A 43 -14.97 -11.06 -10.58
N GLU A 44 -15.47 -11.09 -9.33
CA GLU A 44 -16.78 -11.67 -9.03
C GLU A 44 -17.94 -10.85 -9.63
N ALA A 45 -17.89 -9.51 -9.57
CA ALA A 45 -18.90 -8.65 -10.17
C ALA A 45 -18.95 -8.80 -11.70
N ALA A 46 -17.78 -8.89 -12.36
CA ALA A 46 -17.69 -9.16 -13.79
C ALA A 46 -18.31 -10.52 -14.14
N ARG A 47 -18.02 -11.56 -13.34
CA ARG A 47 -18.63 -12.89 -13.50
C ARG A 47 -20.16 -12.85 -13.35
N GLN A 48 -20.69 -12.11 -12.38
CA GLN A 48 -22.14 -11.99 -12.14
C GLN A 48 -22.88 -11.20 -13.24
N THR A 49 -22.20 -10.28 -13.90
CA THR A 49 -22.76 -9.42 -14.95
C THR A 49 -22.54 -9.99 -16.35
N GLY A 50 -21.59 -10.93 -16.51
CA GLY A 50 -21.15 -11.42 -17.81
C GLY A 50 -20.24 -10.44 -18.55
N LEU A 51 -19.72 -9.42 -17.87
CA LEU A 51 -18.88 -8.39 -18.47
C LEU A 51 -17.43 -8.88 -18.64
N PRO A 52 -16.75 -8.46 -19.73
CA PRO A 52 -15.31 -8.65 -19.84
C PRO A 52 -14.59 -7.84 -18.75
N ILE A 53 -13.52 -8.42 -18.21
CA ILE A 53 -12.64 -7.77 -17.24
C ILE A 53 -11.18 -7.90 -17.65
N LEU A 54 -10.43 -6.80 -17.49
CA LEU A 54 -8.98 -6.76 -17.63
C LEU A 54 -8.35 -6.27 -16.33
N ALA A 55 -7.50 -7.09 -15.71
CA ALA A 55 -6.67 -6.65 -14.59
C ALA A 55 -5.32 -6.13 -15.10
N LEU A 56 -5.08 -4.83 -14.96
CA LEU A 56 -3.84 -4.20 -15.37
C LEU A 56 -2.83 -4.22 -14.21
N ARG A 57 -1.85 -5.12 -14.29
CA ARG A 57 -0.79 -5.27 -13.28
C ARG A 57 0.57 -5.03 -13.90
N ARG A 58 1.44 -4.40 -13.12
CA ARG A 58 2.88 -4.38 -13.40
C ARG A 58 3.53 -5.56 -12.68
N PRO A 59 4.57 -6.19 -13.25
CA PRO A 59 5.39 -7.16 -12.53
C PRO A 59 5.92 -6.57 -11.22
N GLY A 60 6.17 -7.43 -10.24
CA GLY A 60 6.93 -7.04 -9.05
C GLY A 60 8.33 -6.56 -9.45
N TRP A 61 8.95 -5.75 -8.59
CA TRP A 61 10.34 -5.39 -8.82
C TRP A 61 11.25 -6.60 -8.65
N GLU A 62 12.26 -6.67 -9.50
CA GLU A 62 13.34 -7.66 -9.44
C GLU A 62 14.60 -6.97 -8.89
N PRO A 63 15.34 -7.62 -7.98
CA PRO A 63 16.56 -7.04 -7.42
C PRO A 63 17.61 -6.89 -8.52
N VAL A 64 18.29 -5.75 -8.53
CA VAL A 64 19.42 -5.48 -9.43
C VAL A 64 20.74 -5.43 -8.66
N THR A 65 21.86 -5.31 -9.38
CA THR A 65 23.18 -5.22 -8.74
C THR A 65 23.24 -4.02 -7.79
N GLY A 66 23.61 -4.28 -6.54
CA GLY A 66 23.70 -3.28 -5.48
C GLY A 66 22.50 -3.28 -4.51
N ASP A 67 21.39 -3.92 -4.89
CA ASP A 67 20.25 -4.08 -3.98
C ASP A 67 20.58 -5.03 -2.83
N ARG A 68 20.08 -4.68 -1.65
CA ARG A 68 20.24 -5.45 -0.40
C ARG A 68 18.88 -5.77 0.18
N TRP A 69 18.11 -6.59 -0.51
CA TRP A 69 16.75 -6.92 -0.12
C TRP A 69 16.71 -8.18 0.74
N THR A 70 15.81 -8.19 1.72
CA THR A 70 15.37 -9.40 2.42
C THR A 70 13.91 -9.61 2.07
N LEU A 71 13.60 -10.72 1.42
CA LEU A 71 12.22 -11.09 1.10
C LEU A 71 11.54 -11.65 2.36
N VAL A 72 10.32 -11.20 2.62
CA VAL A 72 9.47 -11.63 3.73
C VAL A 72 8.04 -11.80 3.22
N ASP A 73 7.26 -12.67 3.83
CA ASP A 73 5.92 -13.02 3.34
C ASP A 73 4.82 -12.13 3.94
N SER A 74 5.15 -11.32 4.96
CA SER A 74 4.20 -10.42 5.61
C SER A 74 4.85 -9.23 6.29
N VAL A 75 4.04 -8.20 6.60
CA VAL A 75 4.49 -7.03 7.36
C VAL A 75 4.93 -7.40 8.79
N THR A 76 4.28 -8.39 9.40
CA THR A 76 4.70 -8.91 10.71
C THR A 76 6.09 -9.54 10.65
N GLU A 77 6.41 -10.27 9.58
CA GLU A 77 7.76 -10.79 9.36
C GLU A 77 8.76 -9.67 9.06
N ALA A 78 8.36 -8.64 8.31
CA ALA A 78 9.19 -7.45 8.10
C ALA A 78 9.60 -6.80 9.43
N ALA A 79 8.64 -6.61 10.35
CA ALA A 79 8.90 -6.07 11.68
C ALA A 79 9.87 -6.94 12.49
N ARG A 80 9.76 -8.27 12.41
CA ARG A 80 10.70 -9.21 13.05
C ARG A 80 12.10 -9.15 12.42
N ALA A 81 12.18 -9.01 11.10
CA ALA A 81 13.45 -8.97 10.35
C ALA A 81 14.31 -7.74 10.68
N LEU A 82 13.73 -6.69 11.29
CA LEU A 82 14.50 -5.54 11.79
C LEU A 82 15.49 -5.93 12.90
N GLY A 83 15.23 -7.00 13.65
CA GLY A 83 16.06 -7.46 14.75
C GLY A 83 15.98 -6.58 16.00
N THR A 84 16.89 -6.81 16.95
CA THR A 84 16.83 -6.17 18.28
C THR A 84 17.66 -4.89 18.40
N ALA A 85 18.63 -4.67 17.51
CA ALA A 85 19.43 -3.46 17.51
C ALA A 85 18.59 -2.27 17.01
N ALA A 86 18.62 -1.14 17.72
CA ALA A 86 17.91 0.06 17.31
C ALA A 86 18.35 0.52 15.91
N ARG A 87 17.37 0.92 15.09
CA ARG A 87 17.54 1.35 13.69
C ARG A 87 16.58 2.49 13.39
N ARG A 88 16.89 3.29 12.36
CA ARG A 88 16.03 4.32 11.78
C ARG A 88 15.31 3.72 10.56
N VAL A 89 14.04 3.41 10.72
CA VAL A 89 13.25 2.60 9.77
C VAL A 89 12.26 3.50 9.04
N PHE A 90 12.21 3.39 7.72
CA PHE A 90 11.25 4.12 6.91
C PHE A 90 10.08 3.23 6.46
N LEU A 91 8.94 3.35 7.14
CA LEU A 91 7.72 2.64 6.79
C LEU A 91 7.00 3.31 5.61
N ALA A 92 7.31 2.84 4.40
CA ALA A 92 6.67 3.25 3.14
C ALA A 92 5.43 2.40 2.78
N ILE A 93 4.77 1.81 3.78
CA ILE A 93 3.71 0.79 3.62
C ILE A 93 2.27 1.32 3.82
N GLY A 94 2.12 2.61 4.10
CA GLY A 94 0.82 3.25 4.35
C GLY A 94 0.20 2.90 5.71
N ARG A 95 -0.96 3.49 6.02
CA ARG A 95 -1.54 3.45 7.38
C ARG A 95 -2.06 2.08 7.87
N GLN A 96 -2.50 1.20 6.97
CA GLN A 96 -3.18 -0.05 7.37
C GLN A 96 -2.22 -1.05 8.01
N GLU A 97 -0.96 -1.05 7.57
CA GLU A 97 0.04 -2.05 7.96
C GLU A 97 1.02 -1.52 9.03
N ALA A 98 1.04 -0.20 9.27
CA ALA A 98 1.99 0.43 10.20
C ALA A 98 1.89 -0.12 11.64
N GLY A 99 0.69 -0.56 12.07
CA GLY A 99 0.44 -1.10 13.41
C GLY A 99 1.30 -2.31 13.78
N ALA A 100 1.70 -3.13 12.80
CA ALA A 100 2.53 -4.31 13.04
C ALA A 100 3.91 -3.97 13.65
N PHE A 101 4.39 -2.75 13.46
CA PHE A 101 5.71 -2.31 13.94
C PHE A 101 5.72 -1.88 15.40
N GLU A 102 4.56 -1.80 16.06
CA GLU A 102 4.49 -1.66 17.53
C GLU A 102 5.15 -2.84 18.26
N ALA A 103 5.25 -4.00 17.60
CA ALA A 103 5.95 -5.17 18.12
C ALA A 103 7.48 -4.99 18.22
N ALA A 104 8.03 -3.90 17.65
CA ALA A 104 9.46 -3.58 17.70
C ALA A 104 9.68 -2.10 18.10
N PRO A 105 9.32 -1.70 19.33
CA PRO A 105 9.30 -0.29 19.75
C PRO A 105 10.69 0.33 19.94
N GLN A 106 11.75 -0.48 19.89
CA GLN A 106 13.14 -0.03 20.02
C GLN A 106 13.65 0.76 18.81
N HIS A 107 12.95 0.71 17.67
CA HIS A 107 13.35 1.43 16.46
C HIS A 107 12.73 2.82 16.41
N ARG A 108 13.37 3.70 15.64
CA ARG A 108 12.84 5.00 15.26
C ARG A 108 12.13 4.88 13.93
N TYR A 109 10.88 5.33 13.86
CA TYR A 109 10.07 5.19 12.66
C TYR A 109 9.86 6.52 11.94
N LEU A 110 10.16 6.55 10.65
CA LEU A 110 9.60 7.52 9.72
C LEU A 110 8.43 6.83 9.00
N ILE A 111 7.23 7.37 9.08
CA ILE A 111 6.02 6.72 8.58
C ILE A 111 5.40 7.63 7.54
N ARG A 112 5.32 7.17 6.29
CA ARG A 112 4.64 7.91 5.22
C ARG A 112 3.32 7.25 4.84
N SER A 113 2.26 8.04 4.83
CA SER A 113 0.92 7.61 4.43
C SER A 113 0.18 8.72 3.70
N VAL A 114 -0.79 8.34 2.86
CA VAL A 114 -1.68 9.29 2.18
C VAL A 114 -2.70 9.88 3.16
N ASP A 115 -3.30 9.01 3.98
CA ASP A 115 -4.21 9.40 5.05
C ASP A 115 -3.51 9.28 6.41
N PRO A 116 -3.93 10.05 7.43
CA PRO A 116 -3.40 9.93 8.78
C PRO A 116 -3.43 8.50 9.32
N VAL A 117 -2.36 8.12 10.02
CA VAL A 117 -2.30 6.88 10.81
C VAL A 117 -2.93 7.21 12.16
N GLU A 118 -4.16 6.77 12.36
CA GLU A 118 -4.93 7.02 13.58
C GLU A 118 -5.54 5.70 14.10
N PRO A 119 -5.34 5.36 15.40
CA PRO A 119 -4.48 6.08 16.35
C PRO A 119 -2.99 6.01 15.93
N LYS A 120 -2.20 6.98 16.37
CA LYS A 120 -0.74 6.91 16.25
C LYS A 120 -0.21 5.64 16.90
N LEU A 121 0.89 5.13 16.37
CA LEU A 121 1.56 3.96 16.90
C LEU A 121 2.02 4.19 18.35
N ALA A 122 1.83 3.18 19.19
CA ALA A 122 2.27 3.12 20.58
C ALA A 122 3.78 2.85 20.69
N VAL A 123 4.61 3.66 20.03
CA VAL A 123 6.08 3.57 20.02
C VAL A 123 6.70 4.90 20.47
N PRO A 124 7.89 4.87 21.10
CA PRO A 124 8.49 6.07 21.68
C PRO A 124 8.99 7.10 20.64
N ASP A 125 9.40 6.67 19.44
CA ASP A 125 9.96 7.55 18.41
C ASP A 125 9.35 7.26 17.03
N ALA A 126 8.37 8.09 16.65
CA ALA A 126 7.73 8.04 15.34
C ALA A 126 7.49 9.44 14.78
N VAL A 127 7.89 9.64 13.53
CA VAL A 127 7.62 10.83 12.71
C VAL A 127 6.66 10.45 11.60
N TYR A 128 5.59 11.24 11.44
CA TYR A 128 4.53 10.97 10.45
C TYR A 128 4.59 11.99 9.31
N LEU A 129 4.60 11.50 8.08
CA LEU A 129 4.57 12.28 6.86
C LEU A 129 3.29 11.99 6.08
N LEU A 130 2.47 13.03 5.87
CA LEU A 130 1.33 12.97 4.97
C LEU A 130 1.79 13.37 3.57
N ALA A 131 1.84 12.40 2.67
CA ALA A 131 2.24 12.66 1.30
C ALA A 131 1.60 11.65 0.34
N ARG A 132 1.33 12.11 -0.87
CA ARG A 132 0.84 11.31 -1.99
C ARG A 132 1.83 11.46 -3.14
N GLY A 133 2.18 10.33 -3.75
CA GLY A 133 3.09 10.32 -4.88
C GLY A 133 2.50 10.96 -6.16
N PRO A 134 3.27 10.93 -7.27
CA PRO A 134 4.54 10.22 -7.43
C PRO A 134 5.68 10.80 -6.58
N PHE A 135 6.66 9.96 -6.23
CA PHE A 135 7.83 10.33 -5.44
C PHE A 135 9.09 10.30 -6.32
N PRO A 136 9.65 11.46 -6.70
CA PRO A 136 10.88 11.53 -7.50
C PRO A 136 12.09 10.98 -6.75
N GLU A 137 13.01 10.31 -7.45
CA GLU A 137 14.20 9.68 -6.83
C GLU A 137 15.04 10.69 -6.02
N ALA A 138 15.28 11.89 -6.56
CA ALA A 138 16.09 12.91 -5.89
C ALA A 138 15.49 13.34 -4.55
N ASP A 139 14.16 13.45 -4.49
CA ASP A 139 13.43 13.83 -3.27
C ASP A 139 13.44 12.68 -2.26
N GLU A 140 13.30 11.44 -2.73
CA GLU A 140 13.42 10.25 -1.87
C GLU A 140 14.82 10.13 -1.28
N ARG A 141 15.87 10.32 -2.10
CA ARG A 141 17.26 10.32 -1.62
C ARG A 141 17.46 11.37 -0.54
N ALA A 142 17.03 12.61 -0.78
CA ALA A 142 17.14 13.69 0.19
C ALA A 142 16.36 13.38 1.49
N LEU A 143 15.19 12.74 1.39
CA LEU A 143 14.41 12.30 2.55
C LEU A 143 15.16 11.25 3.37
N LEU A 144 15.68 10.20 2.71
CA LEU A 144 16.43 9.13 3.37
C LEU A 144 17.68 9.67 4.06
N GLU A 145 18.43 10.56 3.40
CA GLU A 145 19.63 11.20 3.96
C GLU A 145 19.30 12.11 5.15
N LYS A 146 18.29 12.98 5.02
CA LYS A 146 17.85 13.90 6.08
C LYS A 146 17.46 13.17 7.37
N HIS A 147 16.82 12.01 7.23
CA HIS A 147 16.40 11.21 8.38
C HIS A 147 17.42 10.14 8.78
N GLY A 148 18.50 9.99 8.01
CA GLY A 148 19.54 8.98 8.19
C GLY A 148 18.97 7.57 8.20
N ILE A 149 18.09 7.23 7.26
CA ILE A 149 17.40 5.94 7.25
C ILE A 149 18.40 4.79 7.08
N ASP A 150 18.28 3.78 7.94
CA ASP A 150 19.09 2.55 7.92
C ASP A 150 18.42 1.44 7.08
N VAL A 151 17.08 1.38 7.14
CA VAL A 151 16.24 0.35 6.49
C VAL A 151 14.94 0.98 6.02
N VAL A 152 14.47 0.61 4.83
CA VAL A 152 13.14 0.94 4.29
C VAL A 152 12.27 -0.30 4.36
#